data_AF-A0AAU7R416-F1
#
_entry.id   AF-A0AAU7R416-F1
#
_cell.length_a   1.000
_cell.length_b   1.000
_cell.length_c   1.000
_cell.angle_alpha   90.00
_cell.angle_beta   90.00
_cell.angle_gamma   90.00
#
_symmetry.space_group_name_H-M   'P 1'
#
loop_
_entity.id
_entity.type
_entity.pdbx_description
1 polymer ?
#
loop_
_entity_poly.entity_id
_entity_poly.type
_entity_poly.pdbx_seq_one_letter_code
_entity_poly.pdbx_strand_id
1 'polypeptide(L)'
;MSWVANVMLSVSPDDHRNAEAFSGWLDESCPRREPDMKPGGCGKLALITGADSQWGGYKYPECDVYAGALNHADLDALVAHFGSVPWHTPDAVQLFVMDQEQSFFRVWMIRDGMAQQYAPSGRAATSSG
;
A
#
# COMPACT_ATOMS: atom_id res chain seq x y z
N MET A 1 8.12 -3.14 21.05
CA MET A 1 8.95 -2.90 19.86
C MET A 1 8.06 -2.28 18.80
N SER A 2 8.53 -1.30 18.04
CA SER A 2 7.75 -0.72 16.93
C SER A 2 7.83 -1.68 15.74
N TRP A 3 6.68 -2.01 15.13
CA TRP A 3 6.63 -2.77 13.88
C TRP A 3 6.42 -1.82 12.70
N VAL A 4 7.31 -1.82 11.71
CA VAL A 4 7.26 -0.85 10.60
C VAL A 4 7.11 -1.56 9.26
N ALA A 5 6.10 -1.18 8.48
CA ALA A 5 5.91 -1.61 7.10
C ALA A 5 6.00 -0.42 6.14
N ASN A 6 6.67 -0.59 5.01
CA ASN A 6 6.72 0.45 3.96
C ASN A 6 5.68 0.12 2.91
N VAL A 7 4.85 1.10 2.57
CA VAL A 7 3.75 0.93 1.62
C VAL A 7 3.85 1.99 0.53
N MET A 8 3.67 1.56 -0.72
CA MET A 8 3.44 2.45 -1.85
C MET A 8 2.19 2.02 -2.61
N LEU A 9 1.45 2.99 -3.13
CA LEU A 9 0.25 2.80 -3.93
C LEU A 9 0.43 3.59 -5.24
N SER A 10 0.38 2.89 -6.37
CA SER A 10 0.41 3.49 -7.71
C SER A 10 -0.97 3.38 -8.33
N VAL A 11 -1.52 4.51 -8.77
CA VAL A 11 -2.88 4.64 -9.33
C VAL A 11 -2.88 5.52 -10.59
N SER A 12 -3.94 5.39 -11.39
CA SER A 12 -4.27 6.40 -12.40
C SER A 12 -4.63 7.73 -11.72
N PRO A 13 -4.37 8.91 -12.33
CA PRO A 13 -4.84 10.19 -11.81
C PRO A 13 -6.35 10.26 -11.54
N ASP A 14 -7.16 9.48 -12.28
CA ASP A 14 -8.62 9.41 -12.04
C ASP A 14 -8.97 8.77 -10.68
N ASP A 15 -8.05 8.02 -10.08
CA ASP A 15 -8.22 7.33 -8.79
C ASP A 15 -7.69 8.14 -7.60
N HIS A 16 -7.28 9.39 -7.80
CA HIS A 16 -6.73 10.27 -6.75
C HIS A 16 -7.57 10.30 -5.47
N ARG A 17 -8.90 10.51 -5.58
CA ARG A 17 -9.79 10.55 -4.42
C ARG A 17 -9.88 9.21 -3.69
N ASN A 18 -9.85 8.10 -4.43
CA ASN A 18 -9.85 6.76 -3.85
C ASN A 18 -8.54 6.49 -3.11
N ALA A 19 -7.40 6.95 -3.65
CA ALA A 19 -6.10 6.85 -2.99
C ALA A 19 -6.02 7.69 -1.71
N GLU A 20 -6.58 8.90 -1.70
CA GLU A 20 -6.70 9.72 -0.50
C GLU A 20 -7.60 9.07 0.56
N ALA A 21 -8.74 8.51 0.16
CA ALA A 21 -9.64 7.79 1.06
C ALA A 21 -8.97 6.53 1.64
N PHE A 22 -8.26 5.77 0.82
CA PHE A 22 -7.45 4.63 1.26
C PHE A 22 -6.38 5.07 2.28
N SER A 23 -5.68 6.18 2.01
CA SER A 23 -4.69 6.76 2.92
C SER A 23 -5.32 7.21 4.25
N GLY A 24 -6.49 7.84 4.21
CA GLY A 24 -7.25 8.21 5.40
C GLY A 24 -7.67 7.01 6.24
N TRP A 25 -8.15 5.95 5.61
CA TRP A 25 -8.52 4.71 6.29
C TRP A 25 -7.35 4.09 7.07
N LEU A 26 -6.12 4.18 6.55
CA LEU A 26 -4.93 3.69 7.27
C LEU A 26 -4.77 4.36 8.64
N ASP A 27 -5.03 5.66 8.72
CA ASP A 27 -4.87 6.41 9.96
C ASP A 27 -6.12 6.35 10.85
N GLU A 28 -7.28 6.14 10.29
CA GLU A 28 -8.54 6.24 11.04
C GLU A 28 -9.06 4.89 11.51
N SER A 29 -8.83 3.82 10.74
CA SER A 29 -9.60 2.57 10.89
C SER A 29 -8.84 1.29 10.59
N CYS A 30 -7.63 1.35 10.01
CA CYS A 30 -6.86 0.16 9.70
C CYS A 30 -6.60 -0.70 10.95
N PRO A 31 -6.95 -2.00 10.92
CA PRO A 31 -6.61 -2.91 12.00
C PRO A 31 -5.11 -2.92 12.27
N ARG A 32 -4.75 -3.09 13.53
CA ARG A 32 -3.37 -3.27 13.93
C ARG A 32 -3.05 -4.75 14.07
N ARG A 33 -1.78 -5.08 13.85
CA ARG A 33 -1.24 -6.44 13.91
C ARG A 33 -1.52 -7.11 15.26
N GLU A 34 -1.37 -6.38 16.36
CA GLU A 34 -1.65 -6.89 17.70
C GLU A 34 -3.16 -6.78 18.02
N PRO A 35 -3.84 -7.90 18.38
CA PRO A 35 -5.30 -7.93 18.59
C PRO A 35 -5.84 -6.97 19.65
N ASP A 36 -5.02 -6.63 20.65
CA ASP A 36 -5.43 -5.77 21.77
C ASP A 36 -5.26 -4.26 21.46
N MET A 37 -4.68 -3.91 20.31
CA MET A 37 -4.51 -2.51 19.93
C MET A 37 -5.76 -1.99 19.23
N LYS A 38 -6.13 -0.73 19.54
CA LYS A 38 -7.22 -0.05 18.85
C LYS A 38 -6.89 0.12 17.35
N PRO A 39 -7.86 -0.08 16.44
CA PRO A 39 -7.69 0.24 15.03
C PRO A 39 -7.32 1.71 14.79
N GLY A 40 -6.68 1.99 13.66
CA GLY A 40 -6.22 3.32 13.26
C GLY A 40 -4.87 3.71 13.88
N GLY A 41 -4.39 4.90 13.54
CA GLY A 41 -3.09 5.45 13.91
C GLY A 41 -1.91 4.66 13.34
N CYS A 42 -2.11 3.95 12.22
CA CYS A 42 -1.03 3.29 11.50
C CYS A 42 -0.19 4.29 10.69
N GLY A 43 -0.68 5.51 10.47
CA GLY A 43 -0.06 6.52 9.62
C GLY A 43 -0.82 6.74 8.31
N LYS A 44 -0.27 7.58 7.43
CA LYS A 44 -0.86 7.95 6.13
C LYS A 44 0.16 7.78 5.01
N LEU A 45 -0.35 7.64 3.79
CA LEU A 45 0.43 7.78 2.57
C LEU A 45 0.34 9.24 2.07
N ALA A 46 1.45 9.76 1.57
CA ALA A 46 1.52 11.07 0.92
C ALA A 46 1.79 10.91 -0.58
N LEU A 47 1.20 11.77 -1.41
CA LEU A 47 1.49 11.83 -2.85
C LEU A 47 2.95 12.23 -3.07
N ILE A 48 3.74 11.37 -3.70
CA ILE A 48 5.17 11.57 -3.98
C ILE A 48 5.47 11.87 -5.45
N THR A 49 4.46 11.98 -6.29
CA THR A 49 4.54 12.39 -7.70
C THR A 49 3.86 13.74 -7.98
N GLY A 50 3.40 14.43 -6.93
CA GLY A 50 2.77 15.74 -7.03
C GLY A 50 3.76 16.84 -7.46
N ALA A 51 3.24 18.02 -7.79
CA ALA A 51 4.05 19.14 -8.30
C ALA A 51 5.20 19.57 -7.35
N ASP A 52 5.00 19.40 -6.04
CA ASP A 52 6.00 19.74 -5.01
C ASP A 52 6.97 18.59 -4.69
N SER A 53 6.83 17.45 -5.38
CA SER A 53 7.70 16.30 -5.19
C SER A 53 9.01 16.44 -5.97
N GLN A 54 10.12 15.95 -5.40
CA GLN A 54 11.42 15.87 -6.09
C GLN A 54 11.51 14.62 -6.96
N TRP A 55 10.46 14.34 -7.74
CA TRP A 55 10.47 13.22 -8.68
C TRP A 55 11.46 13.52 -9.81
N GLY A 56 12.46 12.67 -9.98
CA GLY A 56 13.56 12.93 -10.90
C GLY A 56 13.13 13.06 -12.36
N GLY A 57 13.88 13.84 -13.14
CA GLY A 57 13.65 14.04 -14.58
C GLY A 57 13.03 15.41 -14.91
N TYR A 58 12.54 15.57 -16.14
CA TYR A 58 11.99 16.84 -16.67
C TYR A 58 10.51 16.76 -17.05
N LYS A 59 9.83 15.66 -16.69
CA LYS A 59 8.45 15.37 -17.09
C LYS A 59 7.63 14.99 -15.87
N TYR A 60 6.34 15.25 -15.94
CA TYR A 60 5.38 14.78 -14.95
C TYR A 60 5.19 13.26 -15.10
N PRO A 61 5.14 12.50 -13.99
CA PRO A 61 4.75 11.10 -14.02
C PRO A 61 3.35 10.93 -14.63
N GLU A 62 3.14 9.83 -15.36
CA GLU A 62 1.84 9.47 -15.94
C GLU A 62 0.94 8.71 -14.95
N CYS A 63 1.41 8.50 -13.72
CA CYS A 63 0.66 7.92 -12.62
C CYS A 63 0.86 8.71 -11.33
N ASP A 64 -0.12 8.58 -10.43
CA ASP A 64 0.01 9.07 -9.06
C ASP A 64 0.60 7.96 -8.18
N VAL A 65 1.67 8.28 -7.46
CA VAL A 65 2.25 7.37 -6.47
C VAL A 65 2.14 7.99 -5.09
N TYR A 66 1.56 7.23 -4.17
CA TYR A 66 1.49 7.55 -2.76
C TYR A 66 2.42 6.64 -1.97
N ALA A 67 3.12 7.15 -0.97
CA ALA A 67 4.02 6.33 -0.15
C ALA A 67 4.00 6.74 1.33
N GLY A 68 4.29 5.77 2.21
CA GLY A 68 4.39 5.99 3.64
C GLY A 68 4.99 4.80 4.38
N ALA A 69 5.51 5.07 5.58
CA ALA A 69 5.90 4.05 6.54
C ALA A 69 4.81 3.92 7.61
N LEU A 70 4.23 2.73 7.73
CA LEU A 70 3.11 2.44 8.61
C LEU A 70 3.59 1.74 9.88
N ASN A 71 2.96 2.07 11.00
CA ASN A 71 3.26 1.51 12.31
C ASN A 71 2.20 0.49 12.73
N HIS A 72 2.61 -0.74 13.03
CA HIS A 72 1.75 -1.85 13.48
C HIS A 72 0.55 -2.16 12.57
N ALA A 73 0.58 -1.81 11.28
CA ALA A 73 -0.52 -2.12 10.37
C ALA A 73 -0.67 -3.64 10.19
N ASP A 74 -1.91 -4.14 10.24
CA ASP A 74 -2.24 -5.48 9.77
C ASP A 74 -2.19 -5.49 8.23
N LEU A 75 -1.18 -6.18 7.70
CA LEU A 75 -0.92 -6.20 6.25
C LEU A 75 -1.96 -7.02 5.47
N ASP A 76 -2.56 -8.04 6.09
CA ASP A 76 -3.61 -8.83 5.45
C ASP A 76 -4.89 -7.99 5.34
N ALA A 77 -5.24 -7.26 6.42
CA ALA A 77 -6.36 -6.34 6.41
C ALA A 77 -6.15 -5.18 5.42
N LEU A 78 -4.91 -4.67 5.31
CA LEU A 78 -4.54 -3.65 4.34
C LEU A 78 -4.76 -4.13 2.89
N VAL A 79 -4.27 -5.32 2.56
CA VAL A 79 -4.44 -5.92 1.21
C VAL A 79 -5.92 -6.21 0.92
N ALA A 80 -6.67 -6.70 1.91
CA ALA A 80 -8.09 -6.93 1.77
C ALA A 80 -8.85 -5.61 1.52
N HIS A 81 -8.53 -4.55 2.27
CA HIS A 81 -9.14 -3.24 2.06
C HIS A 81 -8.80 -2.68 0.67
N PHE A 82 -7.52 -2.77 0.26
CA PHE A 82 -7.08 -2.42 -1.08
C PHE A 82 -7.91 -3.11 -2.18
N GLY A 83 -8.20 -4.40 -2.02
CA GLY A 83 -9.05 -5.16 -2.94
C GLY A 83 -10.52 -4.74 -2.96
N SER A 84 -11.00 -4.07 -1.89
CA SER A 84 -12.39 -3.65 -1.73
C SER A 84 -12.68 -2.22 -2.22
N VAL A 85 -11.65 -1.40 -2.42
CA VAL A 85 -11.82 -0.02 -2.88
C VAL A 85 -12.39 -0.03 -4.31
N PRO A 86 -13.40 0.79 -4.61
CA PRO A 86 -13.99 0.89 -5.95
C PRO A 86 -13.11 1.73 -6.88
N TRP A 87 -11.93 1.20 -7.23
CA TRP A 87 -11.01 1.83 -8.17
C TRP A 87 -11.68 2.06 -9.54
N HIS A 88 -11.42 3.21 -10.18
CA HIS A 88 -11.90 3.53 -11.52
C HIS A 88 -11.20 2.67 -12.57
N THR A 89 -9.89 2.45 -12.42
CA THR A 89 -9.09 1.61 -13.32
C THR A 89 -8.45 0.46 -12.55
N PRO A 90 -9.23 -0.53 -12.04
CA PRO A 90 -8.74 -1.53 -11.10
C PRO A 90 -7.53 -2.34 -11.61
N ASP A 91 -7.50 -2.68 -12.90
CA ASP A 91 -6.42 -3.47 -13.49
C ASP A 91 -5.06 -2.76 -13.52
N ALA A 92 -5.06 -1.43 -13.41
CA ALA A 92 -3.87 -0.58 -13.41
C ALA A 92 -3.36 -0.23 -12.00
N VAL A 93 -4.16 -0.47 -10.95
CA VAL A 93 -3.77 -0.15 -9.58
C VAL A 93 -2.76 -1.17 -9.05
N GLN A 94 -1.71 -0.67 -8.40
CA GLN A 94 -0.65 -1.49 -7.81
C GLN A 94 -0.39 -1.06 -6.36
N LEU A 95 -0.37 -2.05 -5.47
CA LEU A 95 0.01 -1.87 -4.07
C LEU A 95 1.34 -2.59 -3.82
N PHE A 96 2.32 -1.85 -3.31
CA PHE A 96 3.63 -2.34 -2.92
C PHE A 96 3.71 -2.38 -1.40
N VAL A 97 3.99 -3.55 -0.83
CA VAL A 97 4.09 -3.76 0.62
C VAL A 97 5.43 -4.40 0.96
N MET A 98 6.22 -3.76 1.79
CA MET A 98 7.44 -4.32 2.37
C MET A 98 7.26 -4.40 3.88
N ASP A 99 7.19 -5.62 4.41
CA ASP A 99 7.09 -5.85 5.86
C ASP A 99 8.42 -5.56 6.55
N GLN A 100 8.42 -5.49 7.88
CA GLN A 100 9.63 -5.27 8.66
C GLN A 100 10.71 -6.30 8.29
N GLU A 101 11.97 -5.83 8.20
CA GLU A 101 13.17 -6.62 7.90
C GLU A 101 13.17 -7.32 6.53
N GLN A 102 12.13 -7.12 5.70
CA GLN A 102 12.16 -7.56 4.30
C GLN A 102 13.02 -6.60 3.46
N SER A 103 13.68 -7.15 2.45
CA SER A 103 14.51 -6.38 1.50
C SER A 103 13.85 -6.17 0.15
N PHE A 104 12.55 -6.47 0.03
CA PHE A 104 11.80 -6.38 -1.21
C PHE A 104 10.33 -6.02 -0.93
N PHE A 105 9.70 -5.40 -1.93
CA PHE A 105 8.25 -5.19 -1.93
C PHE A 105 7.54 -6.41 -2.52
N ARG A 106 6.47 -6.84 -1.86
CA ARG A 106 5.41 -7.62 -2.48
C ARG A 106 4.52 -6.68 -3.26
N VAL A 107 4.19 -7.05 -4.49
CA VAL A 107 3.32 -6.28 -5.36
C VAL A 107 1.98 -6.98 -5.42
N TRP A 108 0.91 -6.24 -5.17
CA TRP A 108 -0.48 -6.67 -5.28
C TRP A 108 -1.15 -5.88 -6.39
N MET A 109 -1.96 -6.56 -7.20
CA MET A 109 -2.78 -5.95 -8.25
C MET A 109 -4.19 -6.51 -8.19
N ILE A 110 -5.18 -5.78 -8.72
CA ILE A 110 -6.53 -6.30 -8.87
C ILE A 110 -6.59 -7.17 -10.12
N ARG A 111 -6.99 -8.42 -9.98
CA ARG A 111 -7.19 -9.38 -11.07
C ARG A 111 -8.45 -10.17 -10.78
N ASP A 112 -9.32 -10.27 -11.78
CA ASP A 112 -10.63 -10.92 -11.65
C ASP A 112 -11.46 -10.36 -10.47
N GLY A 113 -11.36 -9.05 -10.23
CA GLY A 113 -12.05 -8.35 -9.15
C GLY A 113 -11.49 -8.62 -7.75
N MET A 114 -10.33 -9.27 -7.62
CA MET A 114 -9.71 -9.59 -6.33
C MET A 114 -8.28 -9.08 -6.27
N ALA A 115 -7.83 -8.68 -5.08
CA ALA A 115 -6.41 -8.41 -4.84
C ALA A 115 -5.61 -9.71 -4.91
N GLN A 116 -4.62 -9.77 -5.80
CA GLN A 116 -3.74 -10.91 -5.99
C GLN A 116 -2.28 -10.46 -5.90
N GLN A 117 -1.45 -11.24 -5.19
CA GLN A 117 -0.01 -10.98 -5.14
C GLN A 117 0.58 -11.30 -6.51
N TYR A 118 1.07 -10.27 -7.21
CA TYR A 118 1.70 -10.36 -8.51
C TYR A 118 3.18 -10.74 -8.42
N ALA A 119 3.91 -10.19 -7.44
CA ALA A 119 5.33 -10.45 -7.25
C ALA A 119 5.74 -10.39 -5.76
N PRO A 120 6.82 -11.08 -5.36
CA PRO A 120 7.51 -12.13 -6.12
C PRO A 120 6.63 -13.38 -6.27
N SER A 121 6.78 -14.11 -7.38
CA SER A 121 6.09 -15.39 -7.62
C SER A 121 6.86 -16.53 -6.95
N GLY A 122 6.63 -16.76 -5.66
CA GLY A 122 7.26 -17.85 -4.91
C GLY A 122 6.89 -17.88 -3.43
N ARG A 123 6.83 -19.07 -2.84
CA ARG A 123 6.72 -19.24 -1.39
C ARG A 123 7.91 -18.51 -0.74
N ALA A 124 7.66 -17.66 0.25
CA ALA A 124 8.71 -17.19 1.14
C ALA A 124 9.49 -18.43 1.60
N ALA A 125 10.80 -18.45 1.38
CA ALA A 125 11.64 -19.52 1.90
C ALA A 125 11.37 -19.57 3.41
N THR A 126 10.83 -20.70 3.88
CA THR A 126 10.80 -21.00 5.30
C THR A 126 12.25 -21.01 5.76
N SER A 127 12.66 -19.98 6.49
CA SER A 127 13.89 -20.04 7.27
C SER A 127 13.68 -21.09 8.35
N SER A 128 14.09 -22.32 8.06
CA SER A 128 14.32 -23.33 9.08
C SER A 128 15.49 -22.85 9.94
N GLY A 129 15.19 -22.49 11.18
CA GLY A 129 16.18 -22.45 12.26
C GLY A 129 16.60 -23.85 12.69
#